data_AF-A0A3D1ET53-F1
#
_entry.id   AF-A0A3D1ET53-F1
#
_cell.length_a   1.000
_cell.length_b   1.000
_cell.length_c   1.000
_cell.angle_alpha   90.00
_cell.angle_beta   90.00
_cell.angle_gamma   90.00
#
_symmetry.space_group_name_H-M   'P 1'
#
loop_
_entity.id
_entity.type
_entity.pdbx_description
1 polymer ?
#
loop_
_entity_poly.entity_id
_entity_poly.type
_entity_poly.pdbx_seq_one_letter_code
_entity_poly.pdbx_strand_id
1 'polypeptide(L)'
;MTIHPTAEVDATAHLADGCEIGPFAVVGPRSHLGPDCVLRSHAVVGPDTTLGHRCTVHPFAVVGGDPQDLKWKGEQVSLECGDDNSFREHSSVHRGTVQGGGLTTLGNRNLIMAGSHVGHDCHIGSLCIIANNVMLGGHVVVGDRANLGGGAGVLQGHSDGCARGLRDNEKLCHFVDGFLLL
;
A
#
# COMPACT_ATOMS: atom_id res chain seq x y z
N MET A 1 18.99 12.68 6.94
CA MET A 1 18.67 11.24 7.08
C MET A 1 19.06 10.82 8.49
N THR A 2 18.18 10.07 9.16
CA THR A 2 18.36 9.58 10.53
C THR A 2 17.95 8.11 10.58
N ILE A 3 18.87 7.21 10.92
CA ILE A 3 18.61 5.76 10.99
C ILE A 3 18.87 5.31 12.42
N HIS A 4 17.88 4.68 13.06
CA HIS A 4 18.04 4.14 14.40
C HIS A 4 19.04 2.95 14.39
N PRO A 5 19.95 2.81 15.39
CA PRO A 5 20.94 1.72 15.42
C PRO A 5 20.39 0.28 15.45
N THR A 6 19.07 0.10 15.57
CA THR A 6 18.38 -1.20 15.53
C THR A 6 17.44 -1.35 14.34
N ALA A 7 17.51 -0.45 13.36
CA ALA A 7 16.84 -0.61 12.08
C ALA A 7 17.70 -1.48 11.15
N GLU A 8 17.07 -2.40 10.43
CA GLU A 8 17.74 -3.26 9.45
C GLU A 8 17.49 -2.69 8.05
N VAL A 9 18.55 -2.19 7.39
CA VAL A 9 18.47 -1.61 6.06
C VAL A 9 19.39 -2.42 5.14
N ASP A 10 18.82 -3.05 4.12
CA ASP A 10 19.58 -3.81 3.14
C ASP A 10 20.58 -2.91 2.38
N ALA A 11 21.78 -3.42 2.10
CA ALA A 11 22.85 -2.67 1.44
C ALA A 11 22.52 -2.23 -0.01
N THR A 12 21.47 -2.79 -0.62
CA THR A 12 20.95 -2.41 -1.95
C THR A 12 19.72 -1.51 -1.88
N ALA A 13 19.29 -1.08 -0.68
CA ALA A 13 18.22 -0.10 -0.53
C ALA A 13 18.75 1.32 -0.75
N HIS A 14 17.98 2.14 -1.46
CA HIS A 14 18.26 3.54 -1.72
C HIS A 14 17.39 4.43 -0.84
N LEU A 15 18.01 5.12 0.11
CA LEU A 15 17.38 6.09 1.00
C LEU A 15 17.81 7.50 0.58
N ALA A 16 16.84 8.36 0.26
CA ALA A 16 17.11 9.76 -0.05
C ALA A 16 17.33 10.64 1.21
N ASP A 17 17.67 11.90 0.97
CA ASP A 17 17.81 12.90 2.04
C ASP A 17 16.53 13.09 2.85
N GLY A 18 16.68 13.56 4.09
CA GLY A 18 15.56 13.74 5.02
C GLY A 18 14.98 12.47 5.64
N CYS A 19 15.14 11.28 5.03
CA CYS A 19 14.52 10.04 5.52
C CYS A 19 14.81 9.72 7.00
N GLU A 20 13.78 9.32 7.75
CA GLU A 20 13.83 8.90 9.15
C GLU A 20 13.41 7.43 9.29
N ILE A 21 14.31 6.58 9.80
CA ILE A 21 14.09 5.14 9.97
C ILE A 21 14.13 4.79 11.46
N GLY A 22 12.97 4.43 12.01
CA GLY A 22 12.75 4.16 13.43
C GLY A 22 13.30 2.81 13.93
N PRO A 23 13.28 2.56 15.25
CA PRO A 23 13.83 1.34 15.86
C PRO A 23 13.11 0.09 15.35
N PHE A 24 13.89 -0.94 15.00
CA PHE A 24 13.38 -2.23 14.48
C PHE A 24 12.55 -2.12 13.20
N ALA A 25 12.62 -0.99 12.48
CA ALA A 25 12.10 -0.91 11.13
C ALA A 25 13.01 -1.71 10.17
N VAL A 26 12.43 -2.24 9.09
CA VAL A 26 13.13 -3.04 8.08
C VAL A 26 12.94 -2.41 6.70
N VAL A 27 14.02 -2.26 5.94
CA VAL A 27 14.01 -1.86 4.52
C VAL A 27 14.70 -2.94 3.69
N GLY A 28 13.93 -3.63 2.84
CA GLY A 28 14.39 -4.75 2.04
C GLY A 28 15.23 -4.37 0.80
N PRO A 29 15.84 -5.35 0.14
CA PRO A 29 16.73 -5.12 -1.01
C PRO A 29 16.04 -4.44 -2.20
N ARG A 30 16.78 -3.58 -2.90
CA ARG A 30 16.33 -2.81 -4.09
C ARG A 30 15.15 -1.87 -3.84
N SER A 31 14.82 -1.59 -2.58
CA SER A 31 13.81 -0.59 -2.21
C SER A 31 14.32 0.82 -2.46
N HIS A 32 13.43 1.75 -2.80
CA HIS A 32 13.74 3.15 -3.04
C HIS A 32 12.80 4.02 -2.20
N LEU A 33 13.34 4.78 -1.25
CA LEU A 33 12.56 5.73 -0.44
C LEU A 33 12.95 7.16 -0.85
N GLY A 34 11.99 7.87 -1.43
CA GLY A 34 12.13 9.27 -1.80
C GLY A 34 12.29 10.20 -0.58
N PRO A 35 12.73 11.45 -0.80
CA PRO A 35 13.01 12.42 0.26
C PRO A 35 11.94 12.52 1.35
N ASP A 36 12.41 12.71 2.58
CA ASP A 36 11.60 12.95 3.79
C ASP A 36 10.62 11.81 4.14
N CYS A 37 10.84 10.58 3.66
CA CYS A 37 10.07 9.41 4.10
C CYS A 37 10.32 9.07 5.58
N VAL A 38 9.28 8.64 6.29
CA VAL A 38 9.34 8.31 7.72
C VAL A 38 8.83 6.89 7.97
N LEU A 39 9.73 5.99 8.35
CA LEU A 39 9.41 4.65 8.85
C LEU A 39 9.40 4.70 10.37
N ARG A 40 8.24 4.41 10.98
CA ARG A 40 8.09 4.30 12.43
C ARG A 40 8.64 2.96 12.94
N SER A 41 8.67 2.80 14.26
CA SER A 41 9.17 1.59 14.91
C SER A 41 8.45 0.33 14.38
N HIS A 42 9.18 -0.73 14.03
CA HIS A 42 8.61 -1.96 13.46
C HIS A 42 7.82 -1.78 12.14
N ALA A 43 8.04 -0.70 11.39
CA ALA A 43 7.57 -0.59 10.01
C ALA A 43 8.41 -1.47 9.07
N VAL A 44 7.78 -2.08 8.07
CA VAL A 44 8.49 -2.88 7.06
C VAL A 44 8.24 -2.30 5.66
N VAL A 45 9.31 -1.96 4.96
CA VAL A 45 9.31 -1.81 3.51
C VAL A 45 9.97 -3.05 2.90
N GLY A 46 9.20 -3.83 2.14
CA GLY A 46 9.66 -5.04 1.46
C GLY A 46 10.49 -4.74 0.21
N PRO A 47 11.13 -5.76 -0.38
CA PRO A 47 12.04 -5.58 -1.51
C PRO A 47 11.35 -5.04 -2.77
N ASP A 48 12.13 -4.52 -3.73
CA ASP A 48 11.63 -4.00 -5.02
C ASP A 48 10.47 -2.97 -4.87
N THR A 49 10.48 -2.20 -3.78
CA THR A 49 9.41 -1.27 -3.43
C THR A 49 9.89 0.18 -3.52
N THR A 50 9.18 0.99 -4.31
CA THR A 50 9.41 2.43 -4.44
C THR A 50 8.36 3.19 -3.64
N LEU A 51 8.80 4.04 -2.72
CA LEU A 51 7.99 5.09 -2.10
C LEU A 51 8.46 6.45 -2.63
N GLY A 52 7.51 7.32 -3.01
CA GLY A 52 7.78 8.71 -3.38
C GLY A 52 8.22 9.57 -2.20
N HIS A 53 7.94 10.87 -2.28
CA HIS A 53 8.31 11.84 -1.25
C HIS A 53 7.38 11.78 -0.03
N ARG A 54 7.91 12.04 1.19
CA ARG A 54 7.12 12.28 2.42
C ARG A 54 6.13 11.17 2.81
N CYS A 55 6.34 9.94 2.34
CA CYS A 55 5.52 8.80 2.75
C CYS A 55 5.79 8.44 4.23
N THR A 56 4.74 8.11 4.98
CA THR A 56 4.85 7.67 6.38
C THR A 56 4.36 6.23 6.52
N VAL A 57 5.21 5.34 7.03
CA VAL A 57 4.89 3.95 7.34
C VAL A 57 4.82 3.78 8.85
N HIS A 58 3.63 3.48 9.38
CA HIS A 58 3.36 3.35 10.81
C HIS A 58 3.79 1.98 11.38
N PRO A 59 3.82 1.81 12.71
CA PRO A 59 4.24 0.55 13.33
C PRO A 59 3.47 -0.67 12.82
N PHE A 60 4.21 -1.74 12.55
CA PHE A 60 3.70 -3.03 12.07
C PHE A 60 2.98 -2.99 10.71
N ALA A 61 3.04 -1.87 9.98
CA ALA A 61 2.63 -1.83 8.58
C ALA A 61 3.69 -2.54 7.70
N VAL A 62 3.23 -3.27 6.69
CA VAL A 62 4.05 -4.00 5.72
C VAL A 62 3.75 -3.47 4.33
N VAL A 63 4.66 -2.68 3.76
CA VAL A 63 4.51 -2.05 2.45
C VAL A 63 5.51 -2.70 1.50
N GLY A 64 5.04 -3.43 0.49
CA GLY A 64 5.92 -4.22 -0.40
C GLY A 64 6.01 -5.70 -0.02
N GLY A 65 5.00 -6.22 0.67
CA GLY A 65 4.95 -7.64 1.03
C GLY A 65 4.88 -8.57 -0.20
N ASP A 66 5.33 -9.81 -0.02
CA ASP A 66 5.24 -10.84 -1.06
C ASP A 66 3.78 -11.15 -1.43
N PRO A 67 3.46 -11.39 -2.72
CA PRO A 67 2.12 -11.75 -3.15
C PRO A 67 1.56 -12.97 -2.43
N GLN A 68 0.27 -12.92 -2.08
CA GLN A 68 -0.44 -14.05 -1.46
C GLN A 68 -1.08 -15.01 -2.49
N ASP A 69 -0.85 -14.82 -3.81
CA ASP A 69 -1.27 -15.78 -4.84
C ASP A 69 -0.43 -17.07 -4.73
N LEU A 70 -1.11 -18.21 -4.56
CA LEU A 70 -0.52 -19.55 -4.52
C LEU A 70 0.30 -19.90 -5.78
N LYS A 71 0.11 -19.18 -6.89
CA LYS A 71 0.87 -19.32 -8.13
C LYS A 71 2.24 -18.67 -8.07
N TRP A 72 2.46 -17.64 -7.24
CA TRP A 72 3.77 -16.98 -7.11
C TRP A 72 4.82 -17.97 -6.57
N LYS A 73 6.05 -17.89 -7.09
CA LYS A 73 7.18 -18.80 -6.84
C LYS A 73 8.47 -18.06 -6.48
N GLY A 74 8.38 -16.77 -6.13
CA GLY A 74 9.55 -15.93 -5.87
C GLY A 74 10.02 -15.13 -7.09
N GLU A 75 9.18 -14.97 -8.11
CA GLU A 75 9.47 -14.10 -9.25
C GLU A 75 9.67 -12.65 -8.80
N GLN A 76 10.60 -11.94 -9.45
CA GLN A 76 10.83 -10.52 -9.17
C GLN A 76 9.64 -9.69 -9.65
N VAL A 77 9.05 -8.94 -8.72
CA VAL A 77 7.83 -8.15 -8.86
C VAL A 77 7.95 -6.91 -7.97
N SER A 78 7.24 -5.83 -8.28
CA SER A 78 7.41 -4.53 -7.63
C SER A 78 6.14 -3.96 -7.02
N LEU A 79 6.34 -2.94 -6.19
CA LEU A 79 5.32 -2.02 -5.70
C LEU A 79 5.81 -0.59 -5.94
N GLU A 80 4.99 0.26 -6.56
CA GLU A 80 5.28 1.68 -6.76
C GLU A 80 4.21 2.54 -6.08
N CYS A 81 4.63 3.33 -5.09
CA CYS A 81 3.79 4.29 -4.38
C CYS A 81 4.27 5.71 -4.67
N GLY A 82 3.35 6.61 -5.00
CA GLY A 82 3.63 8.04 -5.14
C GLY A 82 3.90 8.75 -3.81
N ASP A 83 3.70 10.07 -3.79
CA ASP A 83 4.05 10.96 -2.68
C ASP A 83 2.99 11.01 -1.57
N ASP A 84 3.41 11.47 -0.39
CA ASP A 84 2.54 11.88 0.73
C ASP A 84 1.57 10.78 1.23
N ASN A 85 1.87 9.51 0.97
CA ASN A 85 1.03 8.39 1.39
C ASN A 85 1.24 8.06 2.88
N SER A 86 0.15 7.77 3.60
CA SER A 86 0.18 7.34 5.00
C SER A 86 -0.32 5.91 5.12
N PHE A 87 0.59 4.99 5.46
CA PHE A 87 0.32 3.58 5.72
C PHE A 87 0.21 3.39 7.23
N ARG A 88 -1.02 3.21 7.73
CA ARG A 88 -1.32 3.13 9.16
C ARG A 88 -1.04 1.74 9.73
N GLU A 89 -1.17 1.62 11.04
CA GLU A 89 -0.74 0.49 11.85
C GLU A 89 -1.33 -0.84 11.34
N HIS A 90 -0.50 -1.88 11.21
CA HIS A 90 -0.94 -3.19 10.67
C HIS A 90 -1.53 -3.17 9.25
N SER A 91 -1.40 -2.09 8.48
CA SER A 91 -1.77 -2.10 7.05
C SER A 91 -0.81 -3.00 6.26
N SER A 92 -1.31 -3.64 5.21
CA SER A 92 -0.53 -4.50 4.33
C SER A 92 -0.74 -4.13 2.86
N VAL A 93 0.36 -3.96 2.12
CA VAL A 93 0.35 -3.66 0.69
C VAL A 93 1.31 -4.61 0.00
N HIS A 94 0.80 -5.42 -0.93
CA HIS A 94 1.55 -6.48 -1.58
C HIS A 94 1.99 -6.10 -2.98
N ARG A 95 3.13 -6.62 -3.41
CA ARG A 95 3.68 -6.44 -4.76
C ARG A 95 2.84 -7.18 -5.80
N GLY A 96 3.05 -6.90 -7.08
CA GLY A 96 2.33 -7.57 -8.17
C GLY A 96 2.71 -9.05 -8.35
N THR A 97 2.09 -9.71 -9.33
CA THR A 97 2.44 -11.05 -9.80
C THR A 97 2.80 -10.98 -11.29
N VAL A 98 3.75 -11.79 -11.77
CA VAL A 98 4.12 -11.79 -13.20
C VAL A 98 2.92 -12.01 -14.12
N GLN A 99 1.92 -12.76 -13.64
CA GLN A 99 0.66 -13.05 -14.32
C GLN A 99 -0.29 -11.84 -14.36
N GLY A 100 -0.24 -10.94 -13.38
CA GLY A 100 -1.06 -9.73 -13.29
C GLY A 100 -0.41 -8.46 -13.84
N GLY A 101 0.86 -8.52 -14.28
CA GLY A 101 1.64 -7.37 -14.78
C GLY A 101 2.91 -7.08 -13.98
N GLY A 102 3.08 -7.74 -12.82
CA GLY A 102 4.29 -7.70 -12.01
C GLY A 102 4.40 -6.49 -11.09
N LEU A 103 3.37 -5.63 -11.05
CA LEU A 103 3.41 -4.33 -10.39
C LEU A 103 2.07 -4.01 -9.70
N THR A 104 2.14 -3.68 -8.41
CA THR A 104 1.07 -2.96 -7.70
C THR A 104 1.39 -1.47 -7.72
N THR A 105 0.41 -0.58 -7.93
CA THR A 105 0.62 0.88 -7.95
C THR A 105 -0.31 1.62 -7.00
N LEU A 106 0.22 2.57 -6.23
CA LEU A 106 -0.55 3.56 -5.48
C LEU A 106 -0.16 4.97 -5.94
N GLY A 107 -1.15 5.84 -6.15
CA GLY A 107 -0.94 7.25 -6.43
C GLY A 107 -0.45 8.06 -5.22
N ASN A 108 -0.92 9.30 -5.09
CA ASN A 108 -0.39 10.27 -4.12
C ASN A 108 -1.42 10.63 -3.05
N ARG A 109 -0.97 10.98 -1.84
CA ARG A 109 -1.81 11.47 -0.72
C ARG A 109 -2.92 10.51 -0.31
N ASN A 110 -2.68 9.20 -0.38
CA ASN A 110 -3.63 8.19 0.10
C ASN A 110 -3.46 7.96 1.60
N LEU A 111 -4.58 7.74 2.29
CA LEU A 111 -4.62 7.28 3.67
C LEU A 111 -5.06 5.82 3.70
N ILE A 112 -4.12 4.92 3.97
CA ILE A 112 -4.38 3.49 4.17
C ILE A 112 -4.49 3.24 5.67
N MET A 113 -5.71 3.17 6.19
CA MET A 113 -5.98 3.09 7.64
C MET A 113 -5.66 1.71 8.23
N ALA A 114 -5.67 1.62 9.57
CA ALA A 114 -5.09 0.49 10.28
C ALA A 114 -5.82 -0.84 9.97
N GLY A 115 -5.02 -1.91 9.80
CA GLY A 115 -5.50 -3.25 9.45
C GLY A 115 -5.99 -3.43 8.01
N SER A 116 -5.89 -2.40 7.15
CA SER A 116 -6.31 -2.52 5.73
C SER A 116 -5.34 -3.34 4.89
N HIS A 117 -5.84 -4.00 3.86
CA HIS A 117 -5.09 -4.84 2.94
C HIS A 117 -5.27 -4.38 1.49
N VAL A 118 -4.15 -4.24 0.78
CA VAL A 118 -4.08 -4.04 -0.67
C VAL A 118 -3.39 -5.27 -1.27
N GLY A 119 -4.16 -6.10 -1.97
CA GLY A 119 -3.68 -7.29 -2.65
C GLY A 119 -2.71 -7.00 -3.80
N HIS A 120 -2.18 -8.07 -4.38
CA HIS A 120 -1.27 -8.00 -5.52
C HIS A 120 -1.92 -7.39 -6.77
N ASP A 121 -1.13 -6.71 -7.59
CA ASP A 121 -1.54 -6.14 -8.89
C ASP A 121 -2.67 -5.10 -8.79
N CYS A 122 -2.87 -4.50 -7.61
CA CYS A 122 -3.87 -3.43 -7.46
C CYS A 122 -3.38 -2.10 -8.05
N HIS A 123 -4.32 -1.30 -8.55
CA HIS A 123 -4.07 0.05 -9.06
C HIS A 123 -4.93 1.06 -8.30
N ILE A 124 -4.34 1.69 -7.27
CA ILE A 124 -4.99 2.71 -6.45
C ILE A 124 -4.59 4.09 -6.96
N GLY A 125 -5.57 4.98 -7.15
CA GLY A 125 -5.37 6.37 -7.53
C GLY A 125 -4.75 7.23 -6.43
N SER A 126 -5.05 8.52 -6.47
CA SER A 126 -4.59 9.55 -5.53
C SER A 126 -5.74 10.09 -4.67
N LEU A 127 -5.42 10.60 -3.49
CA LEU A 127 -6.35 11.20 -2.52
C LEU A 127 -7.42 10.23 -1.99
N CYS A 128 -7.16 8.93 -2.03
CA CYS A 128 -8.08 7.90 -1.57
C CYS A 128 -8.01 7.72 -0.04
N ILE A 129 -9.15 7.43 0.58
CA ILE A 129 -9.23 7.00 1.98
C ILE A 129 -9.68 5.55 2.01
N ILE A 130 -8.79 4.68 2.45
CA ILE A 130 -9.04 3.25 2.63
C ILE A 130 -9.17 3.05 4.14
N ALA A 131 -10.41 3.00 4.65
CA ALA A 131 -10.66 3.01 6.10
C ALA A 131 -10.29 1.68 6.77
N ASN A 132 -10.35 1.64 8.11
CA ASN A 132 -9.87 0.50 8.91
C ASN A 132 -10.41 -0.86 8.41
N ASN A 133 -9.53 -1.86 8.35
CA ASN A 133 -9.87 -3.24 7.97
C ASN A 133 -10.54 -3.37 6.58
N VAL A 134 -10.33 -2.43 5.65
CA VAL A 134 -10.73 -2.61 4.26
C VAL A 134 -9.84 -3.65 3.59
N MET A 135 -10.42 -4.61 2.89
CA MET A 135 -9.75 -5.75 2.27
C MET A 135 -9.91 -5.71 0.75
N LEU A 136 -8.87 -5.35 0.02
CA LEU A 136 -8.85 -5.39 -1.45
C LEU A 136 -8.17 -6.70 -1.90
N GLY A 137 -8.89 -7.54 -2.64
CA GLY A 137 -8.31 -8.69 -3.33
C GLY A 137 -7.33 -8.28 -4.44
N GLY A 138 -6.75 -9.26 -5.13
CA GLY A 138 -5.82 -8.98 -6.23
C GLY A 138 -6.47 -8.29 -7.44
N HIS A 139 -5.68 -7.58 -8.24
CA HIS A 139 -6.11 -6.87 -9.46
C HIS A 139 -7.23 -5.85 -9.24
N VAL A 140 -7.38 -5.29 -8.04
CA VAL A 140 -8.41 -4.28 -7.76
C VAL A 140 -7.96 -2.90 -8.22
N VAL A 141 -8.81 -2.22 -8.98
CA VAL A 141 -8.60 -0.82 -9.39
C VAL A 141 -9.45 0.09 -8.51
N VAL A 142 -8.87 1.18 -8.00
CA VAL A 142 -9.59 2.20 -7.19
C VAL A 142 -9.29 3.59 -7.76
N GLY A 143 -10.32 4.29 -8.22
CA GLY A 143 -10.18 5.63 -8.80
C GLY A 143 -9.75 6.73 -7.80
N ASP A 144 -9.29 7.87 -8.34
CA ASP A 144 -8.91 9.05 -7.56
C ASP A 144 -10.05 9.53 -6.63
N ARG A 145 -9.71 9.82 -5.37
CA ARG A 145 -10.62 10.35 -4.33
C ARG A 145 -11.75 9.39 -3.92
N ALA A 146 -11.58 8.09 -4.16
CA ALA A 146 -12.45 7.07 -3.60
C ALA A 146 -12.35 7.03 -2.07
N ASN A 147 -13.44 6.67 -1.40
CA ASN A 147 -13.49 6.51 0.06
C ASN A 147 -14.13 5.15 0.35
N LEU A 148 -13.33 4.19 0.79
CA LEU A 148 -13.81 2.86 1.16
C LEU A 148 -14.06 2.82 2.66
N GLY A 149 -15.32 2.60 3.05
CA GLY A 149 -15.76 2.55 4.44
C GLY A 149 -15.16 1.39 5.23
N GLY A 150 -15.03 1.53 6.55
CA GLY A 150 -14.32 0.56 7.38
C GLY A 150 -14.94 -0.84 7.32
N GLY A 151 -14.09 -1.86 7.19
CA GLY A 151 -14.47 -3.27 7.02
C GLY A 151 -14.82 -3.69 5.60
N ALA A 152 -14.84 -2.78 4.62
CA ALA A 152 -15.26 -3.10 3.26
C ALA A 152 -14.37 -4.15 2.56
N GLY A 153 -14.99 -5.13 1.91
CA GLY A 153 -14.31 -6.11 1.07
C GLY A 153 -14.53 -5.86 -0.42
N VAL A 154 -13.46 -5.85 -1.22
CA VAL A 154 -13.52 -5.81 -2.69
C VAL A 154 -12.90 -7.10 -3.24
N LEU A 155 -13.67 -7.86 -4.01
CA LEU A 155 -13.26 -9.17 -4.54
C LEU A 155 -12.23 -9.01 -5.68
N GLN A 156 -11.40 -10.06 -5.87
CA GLN A 156 -10.35 -10.09 -6.89
C GLN A 156 -10.90 -9.74 -8.28
N GLY A 157 -10.15 -8.93 -9.04
CA GLY A 157 -10.49 -8.54 -10.43
C GLY A 157 -11.60 -7.51 -10.59
N HIS A 158 -12.10 -6.89 -9.52
CA HIS A 158 -13.13 -5.84 -9.59
C HIS A 158 -12.53 -4.44 -9.64
N SER A 159 -13.20 -3.50 -10.31
CA SER A 159 -12.77 -2.10 -10.43
C SER A 159 -13.79 -1.16 -9.79
N ASP A 160 -13.36 -0.35 -8.82
CA ASP A 160 -14.14 0.76 -8.26
C ASP A 160 -13.96 2.03 -9.12
N GLY A 161 -14.92 2.22 -10.02
CA GLY A 161 -14.99 3.34 -10.95
C GLY A 161 -15.61 4.62 -10.36
N CYS A 162 -15.24 5.04 -9.15
CA CYS A 162 -15.79 6.26 -8.56
C CYS A 162 -14.91 7.51 -8.79
N ALA A 163 -15.31 8.34 -9.76
CA ALA A 163 -14.90 9.73 -9.82
C ALA A 163 -15.94 10.62 -9.11
N ARG A 164 -15.51 11.31 -8.04
CA ARG A 164 -16.27 12.25 -7.17
C ARG A 164 -17.10 11.63 -6.03
N GLY A 165 -16.45 11.55 -4.87
CA GLY A 165 -16.87 12.32 -3.68
C GLY A 165 -18.24 12.00 -3.08
N LEU A 166 -18.27 11.02 -2.19
CA LEU A 166 -19.32 10.84 -1.20
C LEU A 166 -18.76 11.21 0.19
N ARG A 167 -19.54 11.96 0.96
CA ARG A 167 -19.23 12.37 2.33
C ARG A 167 -20.17 11.63 3.28
N ASP A 168 -19.66 11.35 4.47
CA ASP A 168 -20.40 11.06 5.70
C ASP A 168 -21.43 9.90 5.69
N ASN A 169 -21.04 8.79 6.33
CA ASN A 169 -21.91 7.90 7.11
C ASN A 169 -23.09 7.15 6.44
N GLU A 170 -23.21 7.11 5.11
CA GLU A 170 -24.22 6.27 4.46
C GLU A 170 -23.68 4.91 3.99
N LYS A 171 -24.51 3.88 4.20
CA LYS A 171 -24.32 2.56 3.57
C LYS A 171 -24.56 2.70 2.06
N LEU A 172 -23.92 1.81 1.30
CA LEU A 172 -23.88 1.68 -0.17
C LEU A 172 -22.84 2.57 -0.88
N CYS A 173 -21.98 1.88 -1.64
CA CYS A 173 -21.79 2.18 -3.04
C CYS A 173 -22.22 0.94 -3.85
N HIS A 174 -23.44 0.93 -4.38
CA HIS A 174 -23.81 0.13 -5.58
C HIS A 174 -23.48 0.99 -6.83
N PHE A 175 -23.35 0.53 -8.07
CA PHE A 175 -23.71 -0.70 -8.83
C PHE A 175 -22.59 -1.02 -9.88
N VAL A 176 -22.56 -2.11 -10.66
CA VAL A 176 -23.53 -3.21 -10.93
C VAL A 176 -22.82 -4.59 -10.83
N ASP A 177 -23.21 -5.58 -11.63
CA ASP A 177 -22.46 -6.74 -12.17
C ASP A 177 -21.40 -7.43 -11.29
N GLY A 178 -21.78 -7.93 -10.11
CA GLY A 178 -20.94 -8.92 -9.40
C GLY A 178 -21.47 -9.44 -8.06
N PHE A 179 -21.82 -8.53 -7.13
CA PHE A 179 -21.96 -8.80 -5.68
C PHE A 179 -20.65 -9.27 -5.00
N LEU A 180 -20.38 -9.11 -3.69
CA LEU A 180 -21.11 -8.50 -2.56
C LEU A 180 -20.07 -7.86 -1.63
N LEU A 181 -20.48 -6.85 -0.86
CA LEU A 181 -19.75 -6.31 0.29
C LEU A 181 -20.50 -6.75 1.57
N LEU A 182 -19.81 -7.42 2.49
CA LEU A 182 -20.33 -7.78 3.83
C LEU A 182 -20.03 -6.67 4.84
#